data_AF-A0A810QIL2-F1
#
_entry.id   AF-A0A810QIL2-F1
#
_cell.length_a   1.000
_cell.length_b   1.000
_cell.length_c   1.000
_cell.angle_alpha   90.00
_cell.angle_beta   90.00
_cell.angle_gamma   90.00
#
_symmetry.space_group_name_H-M   'P 1'
#
loop_
_entity.id
_entity.type
_entity.pdbx_description
1 polymer ?
#
loop_
_entity_poly.entity_id
_entity_poly.type
_entity_poly.pdbx_seq_one_letter_code
_entity_poly.pdbx_strand_id
1 'polypeptide(L)' 'MESTPNEMVTLNACILRVCCCDLLCCDLCTSQQVLVHTQDACCFRVGEHVCIEYNGVMTNSLPPQITATCIRRMSCCC' A
#
# COMPACT_ATOMS: atom_id res chain seq x y z
N MET A 1 -7.15 29.57 5.53
CA MET A 1 -6.42 28.30 5.69
C MET A 1 -7.25 27.25 5.00
N GLU A 2 -7.03 27.12 3.70
CA GLU A 2 -7.78 26.25 2.82
C GLU A 2 -7.18 24.86 2.98
N SER A 3 -7.86 24.00 3.74
CA SER A 3 -7.51 22.58 3.84
C SER A 3 -7.75 21.98 2.47
N THR A 4 -6.71 21.88 1.64
CA THR A 4 -6.75 21.10 0.41
C THR A 4 -7.34 19.73 0.76
N PRO A 5 -8.33 19.22 0.00
CA PRO A 5 -8.84 17.89 0.26
C PRO A 5 -7.65 16.94 0.26
N ASN A 6 -7.50 16.13 1.31
CA ASN A 6 -6.49 15.07 1.37
C ASN A 6 -6.59 14.29 0.06
N GLU A 7 -5.69 14.57 -0.89
CA GLU A 7 -5.74 13.96 -2.20
C GLU A 7 -5.37 12.50 -1.98
N MET A 8 -6.37 11.62 -2.02
CA MET A 8 -6.13 10.21 -1.81
C MET A 8 -5.30 9.70 -2.98
N VAL A 9 -4.08 9.28 -2.68
CA VAL A 9 -3.15 8.75 -3.65
C VAL A 9 -3.34 7.24 -3.72
N THR A 10 -3.23 6.70 -4.93
CA THR A 10 -3.26 5.25 -5.16
C THR A 10 -1.86 4.73 -5.44
N LEU A 11 -1.54 3.59 -4.84
CA LEU A 11 -0.30 2.86 -5.03
C LEU A 11 -0.64 1.46 -5.53
N ASN A 12 -0.20 1.13 -6.74
CA ASN A 12 -0.34 -0.22 -7.28
C ASN A 12 0.89 -1.03 -6.86
N ALA A 13 0.66 -2.11 -6.12
CA ALA A 13 1.75 -2.86 -5.53
C ALA A 13 1.51 -4.37 -5.56
N CYS A 14 2.61 -5.13 -5.52
CA CYS A 14 2.60 -6.58 -5.33
C CYS A 14 2.99 -6.91 -3.89
N ILE A 15 2.23 -7.77 -3.22
CA ILE A 15 2.52 -8.15 -1.83
C ILE A 15 3.71 -9.11 -1.81
N LEU A 16 4.79 -8.72 -1.15
CA LEU A 16 6.00 -9.54 -0.96
C LEU A 16 5.97 -10.30 0.36
N ARG A 17 5.38 -9.71 1.41
CA ARG A 17 5.28 -10.34 2.74
C ARG A 17 4.03 -9.85 3.47
N VAL A 18 3.39 -10.75 4.21
CA VAL A 18 2.24 -10.46 5.07
C VAL A 18 2.67 -10.63 6.52
N CYS A 19 2.47 -9.60 7.34
CA CYS A 19 2.61 -9.61 8.79
C CYS A 19 1.23 -9.44 9.45
N CYS A 20 1.17 -9.43 10.78
CA CYS A 20 -0.10 -9.31 11.52
C CYS A 20 -0.89 -8.04 11.20
N CYS A 21 -0.20 -6.90 11.06
CA CYS A 21 -0.81 -5.58 10.82
C CYS A 21 -0.11 -4.79 9.69
N ASP A 22 0.79 -5.45 8.97
CA ASP A 22 1.63 -4.79 7.97
C ASP A 22 1.77 -5.67 6.74
N LEU A 23 1.84 -5.02 5.58
CA LEU A 23 2.16 -5.65 4.32
C LEU A 23 3.45 -5.04 3.80
N LEU A 24 4.43 -5.88 3.47
CA LEU A 24 5.57 -5.42 2.66
C LEU A 24 5.17 -5.59 1.22
N CYS A 25 5.07 -4.48 0.50
CA CYS A 25 4.64 -4.45 -0.88
C CYS A 25 5.74 -3.89 -1.78
N CYS A 26 5.80 -4.32 -3.04
CA CYS A 26 6.63 -3.72 -4.07
C CYS A 26 5.76 -2.80 -4.92
N ASP A 27 6.06 -1.51 -4.94
CA ASP A 27 5.44 -0.55 -5.85
C ASP A 27 5.77 -0.94 -7.31
N LEU A 28 4.74 -1.14 -8.11
CA LEU A 28 4.89 -1.55 -9.51
C LEU A 28 5.37 -0.40 -10.41
N CYS A 29 5.19 0.86 -10.00
CA CYS A 29 5.64 2.02 -10.76
C CYS A 29 7.12 2.32 -10.53
N THR A 30 7.57 2.28 -9.28
CA THR A 30 8.94 2.66 -8.91
C THR A 30 9.85 1.46 -8.63
N SER A 31 9.29 0.24 -8.60
CA SER A 31 9.99 -0.98 -8.16
C SER A 31 10.59 -0.87 -6.75
N GLN A 32 10.05 0.03 -5.93
CA GLN A 32 10.50 0.26 -4.56
C GLN A 32 9.68 -0.58 -3.58
N GLN A 33 10.33 -1.09 -2.52
CA GLN A 33 9.63 -1.74 -1.42
C GLN A 33 9.03 -0.68 -0.50
N VAL A 34 7.76 -0.85 -0.15
CA VAL A 34 7.00 0.02 0.73
C VAL A 34 6.35 -0.83 1.83
N LEU A 35 6.49 -0.40 3.08
CA LEU A 35 5.76 -1.01 4.19
C LEU A 35 4.39 -0.35 4.34
N VAL A 36 3.34 -1.14 4.36
CA VAL A 36 1.97 -0.66 4.38
C VAL A 36 1.32 -1.11 5.67
N HIS A 37 1.01 -0.16 6.55
CA HIS A 37 0.26 -0.42 7.77
C HIS A 37 -1.22 -0.57 7.45
N THR A 38 -1.81 -1.70 7.85
CA THR A 38 -3.24 -2.00 7.68
C THR A 38 -3.71 -3.05 8.67
N GLN A 39 -4.87 -2.84 9.29
CA GLN A 39 -5.46 -3.80 10.22
C GLN A 39 -5.95 -5.07 9.50
N ASP A 40 -6.19 -4.97 8.19
CA ASP A 40 -6.68 -6.08 7.36
C ASP A 40 -5.53 -6.86 6.69
N ALA A 41 -4.28 -6.71 7.14
CA ALA A 41 -3.12 -7.36 6.53
C ALA A 41 -3.31 -8.88 6.38
N CYS A 42 -3.89 -9.52 7.40
CA CYS A 42 -4.18 -10.96 7.43
C CYS A 42 -5.17 -11.42 6.35
N CYS A 43 -5.93 -10.50 5.73
CA CYS A 43 -6.83 -10.83 4.63
C CYS A 43 -6.07 -11.07 3.32
N PHE A 44 -4.84 -10.60 3.19
CA PHE A 44 -4.09 -10.65 1.93
C PHE A 44 -3.06 -11.78 1.90
N ARG A 45 -2.54 -12.07 0.70
CA ARG A 45 -1.54 -13.11 0.47
C ARG A 45 -0.36 -12.59 -0.34
N VAL A 46 0.81 -13.19 -0.11
CA VAL A 46 2.01 -12.93 -0.91
C VAL A 46 1.74 -13.28 -2.38
N GLY A 47 2.18 -12.40 -3.28
CA GLY A 47 1.98 -12.48 -4.73
C GLY A 47 0.69 -11.81 -5.23
N GLU A 48 -0.23 -11.40 -4.35
CA GLU A 48 -1.41 -10.66 -4.79
C GLU A 48 -1.05 -9.25 -5.26
N HIS A 49 -1.67 -8.82 -6.36
CA HIS A 49 -1.65 -7.43 -6.79
C HIS A 49 -2.76 -6.65 -6.12
N VAL A 50 -2.41 -5.52 -5.54
CA VAL A 50 -3.32 -4.67 -4.80
C VAL A 50 -3.16 -3.22 -5.22
N CYS A 51 -4.26 -2.48 -5.16
CA CYS A 51 -4.31 -1.02 -5.25
C CYS A 51 -4.56 -0.48 -3.85
N ILE A 52 -3.64 0.34 -3.35
CA ILE A 52 -3.61 0.83 -1.98
C ILE A 52 -3.90 2.32 -2.03
N GLU A 53 -4.99 2.75 -1.41
CA GLU A 53 -5.33 4.15 -1.22
C GLU A 53 -4.76 4.64 0.11
N TYR A 54 -4.08 5.78 0.09
CA TYR A 54 -3.52 6.41 1.28
C TYR A 54 -3.55 7.94 1.13
N ASN A 55 -3.25 8.66 2.19
CA ASN A 55 -3.34 10.13 2.27
C ASN A 55 -2.19 10.89 1.58
N GLY A 56 -1.36 10.22 0.77
CA GLY A 56 -0.19 10.83 0.12
C GLY A 56 1.02 11.05 1.04
N VAL A 57 0.92 10.75 2.34
CA VAL A 57 2.02 10.89 3.29
C VAL A 57 2.83 9.60 3.35
N MET A 58 4.14 9.69 3.09
CA MET A 58 5.10 8.61 3.30
C MET A 58 6.13 9.00 4.35
N THR A 59 6.63 8.03 5.12
CA THR A 59 7.74 8.25 6.06
C THR A 59 9.08 8.35 5.32
N ASN A 60 9.98 9.19 5.82
CA ASN A 60 11.38 9.26 5.35
C ASN A 60 12.24 8.13 5.93
N SER A 61 11.78 6.87 5.81
CA SER A 61 12.51 5.67 6.21
C SER A 61 12.88 4.82 5.00
N LEU A 62 13.77 3.84 5.20
CA LEU A 62 14.11 2.82 4.20
C LEU A 62 13.74 1.43 4.75
N PRO A 63 12.75 0.72 4.18
CA PRO A 63 11.82 1.19 3.15
C PRO A 63 10.89 2.33 3.64
N PRO A 64 10.33 3.15 2.73
CA PRO A 64 9.27 4.10 3.08
C PRO A 64 8.04 3.35 3.60
N GLN A 65 7.31 3.99 4.51
CA GLN A 65 6.14 3.41 5.17
C GLN A 65 4.92 4.31 4.92
N ILE A 66 3.77 3.69 4.73
CA ILE A 66 2.47 4.35 4.52
C ILE A 66 1.38 3.69 5.36
N THR A 67 0.32 4.44 5.67
CA THR A 67 -0.89 3.90 6.29
C THR A 67 -1.98 3.80 5.25
N ALA A 68 -2.46 2.59 4.99
CA ALA A 68 -3.53 2.39 4.02
C ALA A 68 -4.89 2.83 4.58
N THR A 69 -5.61 3.61 3.80
CA THR A 69 -7.03 3.93 4.02
C THR A 69 -7.93 2.84 3.45
N CYS A 70 -7.59 2.33 2.26
CA CYS A 70 -8.34 1.25 1.59
C CYS A 70 -7.38 0.41 0.75
N ILE A 71 -7.63 -0.91 0.69
CA ILE A 71 -6.84 -1.83 -0.12
C ILE A 71 -7.79 -2.67 -0.98
N ARG A 72 -7.62 -2.58 -2.29
CA ARG A 72 -8.43 -3.31 -3.27
C ARG A 72 -7.57 -4.35 -3.98
N ARG A 73 -8.00 -5.60 -4.00
CA ARG A 73 -7.34 -6.64 -4.81
C ARG A 73 -7.56 -6.32 -6.28
N MET A 74 -6.47 -6.26 -7.03
CA MET A 74 -6.53 -6.22 -8.48
C MET A 74 -6.55 -7.67 -8.95
N SER A 75 -7.72 -8.14 -9.38
CA SER A 75 -7.79 -9.39 -10.12
C SER A 75 -6.97 -9.20 -11.40
N CYS A 76 -5.80 -9.81 -11.47
CA CYS A 76 -5.17 -10.05 -12.76
C CYS A 76 -6.12 -10.95 -13.55
N CYS A 77 -6.91 -10.34 -14.41
CA CYS A 77 -7.65 -11.04 -15.45
C CYS A 77 -6.59 -11.54 -16.45
N CYS A 78 -5.97 -12.68 -16.14
CA CYS A 78 -5.27 -13.49 -17.12
C CYS A 78 -6.26 -14.47 -17.73
#